data_AF-W9YP28-F1
#
_entry.id   AF-W9YP28-F1
#
_cell.length_a   1.000
_cell.length_b   1.000
_cell.length_c   1.000
_cell.angle_alpha   90.00
_cell.angle_beta   90.00
_cell.angle_gamma   90.00
#
_symmetry.space_group_name_H-M   'P 1'
#
loop_
_entity.id
_entity.type
_entity.pdbx_description
1 polymer ?
#
loop_
_entity_poly.entity_id
_entity_poly.type
_entity_poly.pdbx_seq_one_letter_code
_entity_poly.pdbx_strand_id
1 'polypeptide(L)'
;MSQSAPKLGIRVQFYNPTTRPPFALLNYDNSLLRRGLQILDKLVGMAMLIAATTIFLYYTIWTLFMPFVDDDHPLQGLFPPRVWAIRIPVILTLLGSAVVGTFLAMVMIRSNRKKAAKARAAAAANKSK
;
A
#
# COMPACT_ATOMS: atom_id res chain seq x y z
N MET A 1 42.12 32.78 -26.73
CA MET A 1 40.82 33.00 -27.39
C MET A 1 40.49 31.74 -28.16
N SER A 2 39.30 31.16 -27.95
CA SER A 2 38.67 30.08 -28.73
C SER A 2 39.37 28.71 -28.79
N GLN A 3 38.72 27.57 -28.58
CA GLN A 3 37.33 27.26 -28.24
C GLN A 3 37.32 25.78 -27.83
N SER A 4 36.86 25.46 -26.63
CA SER A 4 36.54 24.08 -26.25
C SER A 4 35.30 23.64 -27.03
N ALA A 5 35.47 22.65 -27.91
CA ALA A 5 34.35 21.93 -28.49
C ALA A 5 34.14 20.60 -27.73
N PRO A 6 32.94 20.34 -27.17
CA PRO A 6 32.63 19.04 -26.58
C PRO A 6 32.50 18.02 -27.72
N LYS A 7 33.37 16.99 -27.73
CA LYS A 7 33.20 15.83 -28.62
C LYS A 7 31.91 15.11 -28.21
N LEU A 8 30.83 15.42 -28.93
CA LEU A 8 29.57 14.69 -28.88
C LEU A 8 29.85 13.25 -29.34
N GLY A 9 30.09 12.36 -28.38
CA GLY A 9 30.31 10.94 -28.62
C GLY A 9 29.00 10.23 -28.93
N ILE A 10 28.47 10.43 -30.13
CA ILE A 10 27.39 9.60 -30.66
C ILE A 10 28.02 8.25 -31.03
N ARG A 11 27.99 7.30 -30.10
CA ARG A 11 28.37 5.89 -30.33
C ARG A 11 27.26 5.25 -31.16
N VAL A 12 27.41 5.25 -32.48
CA VAL A 12 26.59 4.42 -33.37
C VAL A 12 27.02 2.97 -33.12
N GLN A 13 26.32 2.27 -32.23
CA GLN A 13 26.50 0.83 -32.05
C GLN A 13 25.90 0.13 -33.27
N PHE A 14 26.76 -0.17 -34.24
CA PHE A 14 26.41 -1.05 -35.35
C PHE A 14 26.02 -2.42 -34.79
N TYR A 15 24.80 -2.83 -35.11
CA TYR A 15 24.30 -4.17 -34.78
C TYR A 15 25.14 -5.22 -35.52
N ASN A 16 26.07 -5.86 -34.80
CA ASN A 16 26.86 -6.98 -35.30
C ASN A 16 26.16 -8.30 -34.88
N PRO A 17 25.53 -9.05 -35.80
CA PRO A 17 24.76 -10.24 -35.46
C PRO A 17 25.60 -11.42 -34.95
N THR A 18 26.93 -11.39 -35.13
CA THR A 18 27.83 -12.53 -34.91
C THR A 18 28.43 -12.59 -33.50
N THR A 19 28.33 -11.50 -32.72
CA THR A 19 28.82 -11.46 -31.32
C THR A 19 27.72 -11.69 -30.29
N ARG A 20 26.56 -12.20 -30.73
CA ARG A 20 25.50 -12.62 -29.81
C ARG A 20 26.01 -13.83 -29.03
N PRO A 21 26.20 -13.75 -27.71
CA PRO A 21 26.53 -14.95 -26.96
C PRO A 21 25.39 -15.97 -27.14
N PRO A 22 25.69 -17.28 -27.21
CA PRO A 22 24.70 -18.30 -27.56
C PRO A 22 23.46 -18.31 -26.66
N PHE A 23 23.54 -17.72 -25.45
CA PHE A 23 22.42 -17.55 -24.53
C PHE A 23 21.45 -16.38 -24.85
N ALA A 24 21.81 -15.47 -25.76
CA ALA A 24 20.98 -14.30 -26.09
C ALA A 24 19.67 -14.66 -26.82
N LEU A 25 19.59 -15.84 -27.43
CA LEU A 25 18.38 -16.34 -28.10
C LEU A 25 17.44 -17.10 -27.16
N LEU A 26 17.89 -17.46 -25.95
CA LEU A 26 17.08 -18.09 -24.91
C LEU A 26 16.44 -17.07 -23.95
N ASN A 27 16.81 -15.79 -24.09
CA ASN A 27 16.18 -14.71 -23.35
C ASN A 27 14.88 -14.32 -24.05
N TYR A 28 13.80 -15.05 -23.77
CA TYR A 28 12.45 -14.66 -24.16
C TYR A 28 12.19 -13.25 -23.62
N ASP A 29 12.11 -12.27 -24.52
CA ASP A 29 11.93 -10.87 -24.15
C ASP A 29 10.55 -10.69 -23.53
N ASN A 30 10.52 -10.66 -22.20
CA ASN A 30 9.31 -10.46 -21.39
C ASN A 30 8.72 -9.03 -21.53
N SER A 31 9.14 -8.24 -22.53
CA SER A 31 8.59 -6.91 -22.79
C SER A 31 7.09 -6.93 -23.08
N LEU A 32 6.58 -7.95 -23.79
CA LEU A 32 5.15 -8.12 -24.06
C LEU A 32 4.35 -8.48 -22.80
N LEU A 33 4.90 -9.38 -21.97
CA LEU A 33 4.29 -9.76 -20.69
C LEU A 33 4.30 -8.59 -19.69
N ARG A 34 5.39 -7.82 -19.64
CA ARG A 34 5.49 -6.60 -18.82
C ARG A 34 4.51 -5.52 -19.28
N ARG A 35 4.33 -5.34 -20.60
CA ARG A 35 3.32 -4.42 -21.15
C ARG A 35 1.91 -4.86 -20.79
N GLY A 36 1.61 -6.16 -20.88
CA GLY A 36 0.33 -6.71 -20.44
C GLY A 36 0.06 -6.49 -18.95
N LEU A 37 1.06 -6.75 -18.10
CA LEU A 37 0.97 -6.52 -16.65
C LEU A 37 0.74 -5.03 -16.32
N GLN A 38 1.43 -4.11 -17.00
CA GLN A 38 1.25 -2.66 -16.83
C GLN A 38 -0.17 -2.18 -17.16
N ILE A 39 -0.83 -2.78 -18.16
CA ILE A 39 -2.20 -2.43 -18.52
C ILE A 39 -3.16 -2.95 -17.44
N LEU A 40 -2.94 -4.16 -16.93
CA LEU A 40 -3.71 -4.72 -15.83
C LEU A 40 -3.61 -3.87 -14.56
N ASP A 41 -2.39 -3.44 -14.20
CA ASP A 41 -2.14 -2.59 -13.04
C ASP A 41 -2.92 -1.26 -13.14
N LYS A 42 -2.93 -0.65 -14.34
CA LYS A 42 -3.68 0.59 -14.60
C LYS A 42 -5.19 0.39 -14.53
N LEU A 43 -5.70 -0.72 -15.06
CA LEU A 43 -7.12 -1.07 -15.00
C LEU A 43 -7.57 -1.29 -13.55
N VAL A 44 -6.78 -2.01 -12.75
CA VAL A 44 -7.06 -2.21 -11.32
C VAL A 44 -7.06 -0.87 -10.59
N GLY A 45 -6.09 0.00 -10.88
CA GLY A 45 -6.05 1.36 -10.30
C GLY A 45 -7.29 2.19 -10.64
N MET A 46 -7.73 2.17 -11.91
CA MET A 46 -8.95 2.86 -12.35
C MET A 46 -10.21 2.27 -11.70
N ALA A 47 -10.31 0.94 -11.61
CA ALA A 47 -11.42 0.26 -10.97
C ALA A 47 -11.49 0.61 -9.47
N MET A 48 -10.35 0.62 -8.77
CA MET A 48 -10.27 1.07 -7.37
C MET A 48 -10.68 2.54 -7.22
N LEU A 49 -10.28 3.42 -8.15
CA LEU A 49 -10.64 4.84 -8.09
C LEU A 49 -12.15 5.04 -8.24
N ILE A 50 -12.78 4.35 -9.19
CA ILE A 50 -14.22 4.41 -9.40
C ILE A 50 -14.94 3.84 -8.17
N ALA A 51 -14.53 2.67 -7.69
CA ALA A 51 -15.11 2.05 -6.51
C ALA A 51 -15.00 2.97 -5.28
N ALA A 52 -13.81 3.52 -5.03
CA ALA A 52 -13.58 4.46 -3.92
C ALA A 52 -14.46 5.70 -4.04
N THR A 53 -14.59 6.26 -5.25
CA THR A 53 -15.44 7.44 -5.51
C THR A 53 -16.91 7.13 -5.25
N THR A 54 -17.42 5.99 -5.73
CA THR A 54 -18.80 5.55 -5.50
C THR A 54 -19.08 5.34 -4.02
N ILE A 55 -18.19 4.65 -3.30
CA ILE A 55 -18.31 4.43 -1.86
C ILE A 55 -18.28 5.76 -1.11
N PHE A 56 -17.34 6.65 -1.46
CA PHE A 56 -17.22 7.97 -0.84
C PHE A 56 -18.48 8.81 -1.01
N LEU A 57 -19.02 8.90 -2.23
CA LEU A 57 -20.27 9.63 -2.50
C LEU A 57 -21.45 9.01 -1.75
N TYR A 58 -21.57 7.69 -1.77
CA TYR A 58 -22.63 6.98 -1.04
C TYR A 58 -22.57 7.28 0.46
N TYR A 59 -21.39 7.18 1.08
CA TYR A 59 -21.21 7.51 2.49
C TYR A 59 -21.38 9.00 2.78
N THR A 60 -20.96 9.89 1.90
CA THR A 60 -21.10 11.35 2.07
C THR A 60 -22.57 11.75 2.03
N ILE A 61 -23.33 11.25 1.07
CA ILE A 61 -24.78 11.50 1.00
C ILE A 61 -25.47 10.88 2.22
N TRP A 62 -25.11 9.65 2.57
CA TRP A 62 -25.71 8.94 3.71
C TRP A 62 -25.40 9.58 5.07
N THR A 63 -24.25 10.24 5.25
CA THR A 63 -23.85 10.89 6.51
C THR A 63 -24.22 12.36 6.59
N LEU A 64 -24.04 13.12 5.49
CA LEU A 64 -24.22 14.58 5.47
C LEU A 64 -25.58 15.03 4.90
N PHE A 65 -26.17 14.31 3.94
CA PHE A 65 -27.45 14.71 3.33
C PHE A 65 -28.68 14.12 4.03
N MET A 66 -28.60 12.90 4.55
CA MET A 66 -29.67 12.28 5.36
C MET A 66 -30.19 13.09 6.57
N PRO A 67 -29.41 13.91 7.31
CA PRO A 67 -29.97 14.73 8.39
C PRO A 67 -30.90 15.85 7.90
N PHE A 68 -30.95 16.12 6.59
CA PHE A 68 -31.82 17.13 5.99
C PHE A 68 -33.02 16.53 5.23
N VAL A 69 -33.18 15.20 5.22
CA VAL A 69 -34.30 14.50 4.59
C VAL A 69 -35.28 14.04 5.68
N ASP A 70 -36.53 14.46 5.55
CA ASP A 70 -37.60 14.18 6.51
C ASP A 70 -37.88 12.69 6.69
N ASP A 71 -38.37 12.35 7.89
CA ASP A 71 -38.50 10.97 8.35
C ASP A 71 -39.63 10.15 7.71
N ASP A 72 -40.58 10.81 7.06
CA ASP A 72 -41.80 10.19 6.53
C ASP A 72 -41.72 9.83 5.03
N HIS A 73 -40.52 9.84 4.43
CA HIS A 73 -40.39 9.52 3.00
C HIS A 73 -40.19 8.01 2.76
N PRO A 74 -40.96 7.36 1.85
CA PRO A 74 -40.78 5.95 1.48
C PRO A 74 -39.39 5.57 0.92
N LEU A 75 -38.52 6.56 0.69
CA LEU A 75 -37.12 6.35 0.30
C LEU A 75 -36.24 5.88 1.48
N GLN A 76 -36.71 5.96 2.73
CA GLN A 76 -35.99 5.42 3.89
C GLN A 76 -35.82 3.89 3.86
N GLY A 77 -36.65 3.16 3.10
CA GLY A 77 -36.47 1.71 2.93
C GLY A 77 -35.21 1.32 2.13
N LEU A 78 -34.64 2.24 1.37
CA LEU A 78 -33.44 2.03 0.55
C LEU A 78 -32.13 2.38 1.28
N PHE A 79 -32.22 3.06 2.43
CA PHE A 79 -31.05 3.48 3.21
C PHE A 79 -31.06 2.84 4.60
N PRO A 80 -29.98 2.17 5.03
CA PRO A 80 -29.91 1.62 6.38
C PRO A 80 -30.16 2.73 7.43
N PRO A 81 -30.78 2.40 8.58
CA PRO A 81 -31.09 3.36 9.62
C PRO A 81 -29.86 4.21 9.99
N ARG A 82 -30.03 5.53 10.13
CA ARG A 82 -28.97 6.51 10.40
C ARG A 82 -27.95 6.10 11.46
N VAL A 83 -28.39 5.33 12.46
CA VAL A 83 -27.57 4.76 13.52
C VAL A 83 -26.35 3.97 12.98
N TRP A 84 -26.49 3.29 11.83
CA TRP A 84 -25.42 2.53 11.21
C TRP A 84 -24.33 3.40 10.57
N ALA A 85 -24.67 4.61 10.12
CA ALA A 85 -23.71 5.54 9.52
C ALA A 85 -22.62 5.96 10.53
N ILE A 86 -22.99 6.04 11.82
CA ILE A 86 -22.07 6.39 12.92
C ILE A 86 -21.36 5.13 13.46
N ARG A 87 -22.06 3.99 13.56
CA ARG A 87 -21.49 2.76 14.15
C ARG A 87 -20.38 2.16 13.30
N ILE A 88 -20.50 2.19 11.96
CA ILE A 88 -19.51 1.56 11.07
C ILE A 88 -18.11 2.18 11.25
N PRO A 89 -17.91 3.51 11.16
CA PRO A 89 -16.60 4.13 11.40
C PRO A 89 -16.05 3.89 12.81
N VAL A 90 -16.91 3.90 13.82
CA VAL A 90 -16.51 3.71 15.23
C VAL A 90 -16.02 2.28 15.48
N ILE A 91 -16.73 1.27 14.99
CA ILE A 91 -16.31 -0.13 15.12
C ILE A 91 -15.00 -0.37 14.36
N LEU A 92 -14.87 0.20 13.16
CA LEU A 92 -13.66 0.06 12.34
C LEU A 92 -12.43 0.69 13.01
N THR A 93 -12.58 1.87 13.61
CA THR A 93 -11.49 2.55 14.34
C THR A 93 -11.15 1.84 15.64
N LEU A 94 -12.13 1.33 16.39
CA LEU A 94 -11.88 0.53 17.59
C LEU A 94 -11.16 -0.78 17.25
N LEU A 95 -11.61 -1.51 16.23
CA LEU A 95 -10.95 -2.73 15.78
C LEU A 95 -9.54 -2.43 15.25
N GLY A 96 -9.38 -1.41 14.40
CA GLY A 96 -8.10 -1.02 13.85
C GLY A 96 -7.11 -0.61 14.94
N SER A 97 -7.53 0.24 15.89
CA SER A 97 -6.69 0.65 17.02
C SER A 97 -6.38 -0.50 17.97
N ALA A 98 -7.32 -1.42 18.21
CA ALA A 98 -7.07 -2.61 19.01
C ALA A 98 -6.03 -3.53 18.35
N VAL A 99 -6.11 -3.75 17.03
CA VAL A 99 -5.13 -4.55 16.28
C VAL A 99 -3.74 -3.91 16.33
N VAL A 100 -3.65 -2.61 16.03
CA VAL A 100 -2.37 -1.87 16.07
C VAL A 100 -1.81 -1.85 17.49
N GLY A 101 -2.64 -1.55 18.50
CA GLY A 101 -2.25 -1.53 19.91
C GLY A 101 -1.74 -2.88 20.38
N THR A 102 -2.44 -3.97 20.02
CA THR A 102 -2.03 -5.34 20.37
C THR A 102 -0.71 -5.71 19.69
N PHE A 103 -0.54 -5.36 18.42
CA PHE A 103 0.70 -5.60 17.68
C PHE A 103 1.88 -4.85 18.31
N LEU A 104 1.72 -3.56 18.60
CA LEU A 104 2.74 -2.75 19.27
C LEU A 104 3.08 -3.32 20.65
N ALA A 105 2.07 -3.68 21.45
CA ALA A 105 2.28 -4.32 22.75
C ALA A 105 3.08 -5.63 22.62
N MET A 106 2.75 -6.49 21.65
CA MET A 106 3.49 -7.73 21.39
C MET A 106 4.95 -7.46 20.99
N VAL A 107 5.21 -6.49 20.11
CA VAL A 107 6.58 -6.13 19.68
C VAL A 107 7.39 -5.56 20.83
N MET A 108 6.78 -4.72 21.67
CA MET A 108 7.44 -4.17 22.87
C MET A 108 7.71 -5.26 23.92
N ILE A 109 6.77 -6.15 24.20
CA ILE A 109 6.97 -7.27 25.14
C ILE A 109 8.10 -8.20 24.63
N ARG A 110 8.10 -8.55 23.33
CA ARG A 110 9.11 -9.45 22.76
C ARG A 110 10.51 -8.84 22.75
N SER A 111 10.62 -7.55 22.45
CA SER A 111 11.91 -6.83 22.47
C SER A 111 12.43 -6.58 23.89
N ASN A 112 11.54 -6.26 24.84
CA ASN A 112 11.91 -6.04 26.22
C ASN A 112 12.28 -7.36 26.94
N ARG A 113 11.65 -8.50 26.61
CA ARG A 113 12.08 -9.82 27.13
C ARG A 113 13.52 -10.17 26.78
N LYS A 114 14.00 -9.83 25.57
CA LYS A 114 15.41 -10.06 25.19
C LYS A 114 16.37 -9.14 25.95
N LYS A 115 16.02 -7.86 26.12
CA LYS A 115 16.82 -6.92 26.93
C LYS A 115 16.83 -7.32 28.41
N ALA A 116 15.69 -7.68 28.98
CA ALA A 116 15.56 -8.12 30.37
C ALA A 116 16.28 -9.45 30.63
N ALA A 117 16.24 -10.41 29.70
CA ALA A 117 16.98 -11.66 29.82
C ALA A 117 18.51 -11.44 29.75
N LYS A 118 18.99 -10.57 28.86
CA LYS A 118 20.41 -10.21 28.76
C LYS A 118 20.90 -9.42 29.98
N ALA A 119 20.07 -8.50 30.50
CA ALA A 119 20.36 -7.75 31.72
C ALA A 119 20.37 -8.67 32.97
N ARG A 120 19.45 -9.64 33.06
CA ARG A 120 19.45 -10.64 34.13
C ARG A 120 20.64 -11.60 34.05
N ALA A 121 21.05 -12.02 32.85
CA ALA A 121 22.26 -12.82 32.65
C ALA A 121 23.54 -12.06 33.02
N ALA A 122 23.62 -10.77 32.68
CA ALA A 122 24.75 -9.91 33.08
C ALA A 122 24.77 -9.62 34.59
N ALA A 123 23.60 -9.46 35.22
CA ALA A 123 23.50 -9.27 36.67
C ALA A 123 23.82 -10.54 37.46
N ALA A 124 23.51 -11.73 36.93
CA ALA A 124 23.88 -13.01 37.54
C ALA A 124 25.40 -13.27 37.47
N ALA A 125 26.08 -12.85 36.39
CA ALA A 125 27.52 -13.01 36.24
C ALA A 125 28.35 -12.09 37.15
N ASN A 126 27.83 -10.91 37.51
CA ASN A 126 28.51 -9.99 38.43
C ASN A 126 28.36 -10.36 39.92
N LYS A 127 27.48 -11.31 40.27
CA LYS A 127 27.26 -11.73 41.66
C LYS A 127 28.14 -12.91 42.09
N SER A 128 28.92 -13.49 41.17
CA SER A 128 29.81 -14.63 41.41
C SER A 128 31.31 -14.25 41.34
N LYS A 129 31.65 -12.97 41.48
CA LYS A 129 33.03 -12.46 41.51
C LYS A 129 33.31 -11.78 42.84
#